data_AF-A0A1G6HBP6-F1
#
_entry.id   AF-A0A1G6HBP6-F1
#
_cell.length_a   1.000
_cell.length_b   1.000
_cell.length_c   1.000
_cell.angle_alpha   90.00
_cell.angle_beta   90.00
_cell.angle_gamma   90.00
#
_symmetry.space_group_name_H-M   'P 1'
#
loop_
_entity.id
_entity.type
_entity.pdbx_description
1 polymer ?
#
loop_
_entity_poly.entity_id
_entity_poly.type
_entity_poly.pdbx_seq_one_letter_code
_entity_poly.pdbx_strand_id
1 'polypeptide(L)'
;MSNERRISAAGLSTRTTDGTALDAWFPKPVLGTADLEAEQAALESSAGPDERRGVVVETVSLTIDADAAPASTVDAYLRLHALSHLLVRPNEINLDGIFGHLPNVAWTNAGPVHPDDAARLLPQLKHHGIELQGLDKFPRLTDYVLPAGVRIADASRVRLGAHLSPGTTVMHEGFVNFNAGTLGASMIEGRVSQGVVIGDGTDIGGGASIMGTLSGGGTHRVSIGARTLLGANAGIGISLGDDCVVEAGLYVTAGTKVKVGDETVKAGELSGRNGILFRRNSLTGAVEASARAGVGVTLNEALHA
;
A
#
# COMPACT_ATOMS: atom_id res chain seq x y z
N MET A 1 -15.15 4.36 29.17
CA MET A 1 -13.76 4.78 28.90
C MET A 1 -13.48 4.34 27.49
N SER A 2 -13.40 5.26 26.52
CA SER A 2 -13.10 4.91 25.13
C SER A 2 -11.77 4.16 25.10
N ASN A 3 -11.76 2.97 24.52
CA ASN A 3 -10.51 2.29 24.16
C ASN A 3 -9.89 3.08 22.99
N GLU A 4 -9.32 4.25 23.27
CA GLU A 4 -8.60 5.03 22.26
C GLU A 4 -7.45 4.19 21.73
N ARG A 5 -7.51 3.87 20.44
CA ARG A 5 -6.49 3.09 19.75
C ARG A 5 -5.30 4.01 19.47
N ARG A 6 -4.45 4.20 20.48
CA ARG A 6 -3.31 5.11 20.38
C ARG A 6 -2.11 4.45 19.70
N ILE A 7 -1.29 5.26 19.04
CA ILE A 7 0.02 4.87 18.50
C ILE A 7 1.03 5.93 18.94
N SER A 8 2.16 5.49 19.50
CA SER A 8 3.22 6.38 20.00
C SER A 8 4.55 6.08 19.33
N ALA A 9 5.35 7.12 19.07
CA ALA A 9 6.73 6.96 18.59
C ALA A 9 7.58 8.21 18.80
N ALA A 10 8.87 8.03 19.08
CA ALA A 10 9.90 9.03 18.85
C ALA A 10 10.54 8.82 17.47
N GLY A 11 11.03 9.89 16.86
CA GLY A 11 11.53 9.87 15.49
C GLY A 11 12.36 11.10 15.13
N LEU A 12 12.72 11.18 13.84
CA LEU A 12 13.39 12.34 13.23
C LEU A 12 12.49 12.93 12.16
N SER A 13 12.30 14.24 12.16
CA SER A 13 11.59 14.95 11.08
C SER A 13 12.55 15.84 10.31
N THR A 14 12.57 15.72 8.98
CA THR A 14 13.27 16.68 8.13
C THR A 14 12.35 17.82 7.77
N ARG A 15 12.82 19.05 7.97
CA ARG A 15 12.09 20.27 7.62
C ARG A 15 12.92 21.21 6.77
N THR A 16 12.25 22.01 5.96
CA THR A 16 12.86 23.20 5.37
C THR A 16 13.26 24.19 6.45
N THR A 17 14.15 25.13 6.11
CA THR A 17 14.56 26.22 7.01
C THR A 17 13.41 27.17 7.38
N ASP A 18 12.31 27.19 6.61
CA ASP A 18 11.09 27.95 6.91
C ASP A 18 10.05 27.16 7.74
N GLY A 19 10.36 25.92 8.13
CA GLY A 19 9.57 25.12 9.07
C GLY A 19 8.60 24.11 8.43
N THR A 20 8.52 24.03 7.10
CA THR A 20 7.72 23.01 6.40
C THR A 20 8.31 21.62 6.65
N ALA A 21 7.57 20.76 7.36
CA ALA A 21 7.95 19.37 7.53
C ALA A 21 7.80 18.61 6.20
N LEU A 22 8.90 18.03 5.72
CA LEU A 22 8.97 17.25 4.48
C LEU A 22 8.69 15.78 4.75
N ASP A 23 9.23 15.24 5.84
CA ASP A 23 9.04 13.86 6.25
C ASP A 23 9.15 13.66 7.77
N ALA A 24 8.86 12.44 8.22
CA ALA A 24 9.29 11.95 9.52
C ALA A 24 9.59 10.45 9.49
N TRP A 25 10.68 10.03 10.14
CA TRP A 25 11.07 8.64 10.31
C TRP A 25 10.88 8.21 11.76
N PHE A 26 10.17 7.10 11.96
CA PHE A 26 9.89 6.52 13.27
C PHE A 26 10.48 5.10 13.35
N PRO A 27 11.63 4.90 14.01
CA PRO A 27 12.31 3.60 14.01
C PRO A 27 11.54 2.51 14.78
N LYS A 28 10.79 2.89 15.82
CA LYS A 28 10.12 1.96 16.75
C LYS A 28 8.75 2.48 17.19
N PRO A 29 7.77 2.61 16.28
CA PRO A 29 6.41 2.91 16.69
C PRO A 29 5.82 1.77 17.51
N VAL A 30 4.93 2.10 18.44
CA VAL A 30 4.24 1.13 19.32
C VAL A 30 2.75 1.43 19.41
N LEU A 31 1.95 0.39 19.65
CA LEU A 31 0.55 0.54 20.01
C LEU A 31 0.44 1.00 21.47
N GLY A 32 -0.53 1.88 21.75
CA GLY A 32 -0.77 2.47 23.07
C GLY A 32 -0.05 3.80 23.27
N THR A 33 -0.12 4.32 24.50
CA THR A 33 0.64 5.48 24.96
C THR A 33 1.96 4.98 25.56
N ALA A 34 3.08 5.59 25.17
CA ALA A 34 4.40 5.27 25.70
C ALA A 34 5.11 6.53 26.20
N ASP A 35 5.98 6.36 27.19
CA ASP A 35 7.04 7.33 27.48
C ASP A 35 8.12 7.17 26.41
N LEU A 36 8.52 8.28 25.79
CA LEU A 36 9.37 8.32 24.60
C LEU A 36 10.68 9.08 24.84
N GLU A 37 10.95 9.52 26.07
CA GLU A 37 12.11 10.36 26.40
C GLU A 37 13.44 9.67 26.03
N ALA A 38 13.59 8.38 26.38
CA ALA A 38 14.80 7.63 26.11
C ALA A 38 15.02 7.40 24.60
N GLU A 39 13.98 7.03 23.86
CA GLU A 39 14.02 6.87 22.42
C GLU A 39 14.31 8.19 21.69
N GLN A 40 13.74 9.30 22.16
CA GLN A 40 13.99 10.62 21.60
C GLN A 40 15.44 11.07 21.86
N ALA A 41 15.93 10.91 23.09
CA ALA A 41 17.31 11.24 23.46
C ALA A 41 18.34 10.46 22.63
N ALA A 42 18.06 9.19 22.34
CA ALA A 42 18.92 8.36 21.50
C ALA A 42 19.07 8.88 20.04
N LEU A 43 18.13 9.71 19.57
CA LEU A 43 18.11 10.27 18.22
C LEU A 43 18.75 11.67 18.13
N GLU A 44 19.02 12.34 19.24
CA GLU A 44 19.53 13.72 19.26
C GLU A 44 20.83 13.90 18.46
N SER A 45 21.71 12.91 18.50
CA SER A 45 22.98 12.94 17.75
C SER A 45 22.80 12.88 16.23
N SER A 46 21.61 12.49 15.75
CA SER A 46 21.24 12.44 14.33
C SER A 46 20.43 13.66 13.88
N ALA A 47 20.11 14.58 14.80
CA ALA A 47 19.47 15.86 14.49
C ALA A 47 20.53 16.93 14.18
N GLY A 48 20.14 17.91 13.37
CA GLY A 48 21.00 19.01 12.96
C GLY A 48 20.73 19.51 11.54
N PRO A 49 21.39 20.60 11.12
CA PRO A 49 21.26 21.12 9.77
C PRO A 49 21.98 20.23 8.74
N ASP A 50 21.40 20.14 7.54
CA ASP A 50 22.07 19.63 6.34
C ASP A 50 22.09 20.72 5.26
N GLU A 51 23.17 21.50 5.26
CA GLU A 51 23.35 22.66 4.36
C GLU A 51 23.33 22.25 2.88
N ARG A 52 23.76 21.04 2.55
CA ARG A 52 23.78 20.54 1.16
C ARG A 52 22.38 20.45 0.56
N ARG A 53 21.39 20.21 1.41
CA ARG A 53 19.97 20.05 1.06
C ARG A 53 19.12 21.26 1.46
N GLY A 54 19.65 22.18 2.28
CA GLY A 54 18.90 23.34 2.78
C GLY A 54 17.82 22.97 3.79
N VAL A 55 18.05 21.93 4.60
CA VAL A 55 17.06 21.40 5.56
C VAL A 55 17.64 21.30 6.97
N VAL A 56 16.77 21.13 7.96
CA VAL A 56 17.11 20.81 9.34
C VAL A 56 16.39 19.52 9.74
N VAL A 57 17.12 18.61 10.36
CA VAL A 57 16.58 17.39 10.97
C VAL A 57 16.39 17.66 12.46
N GLU A 58 15.22 17.37 13.00
CA GLU A 58 14.90 17.54 14.42
C GLU A 58 14.35 16.24 15.03
N THR A 59 14.55 16.05 16.34
CA THR A 59 13.87 14.97 17.06
C THR A 59 12.40 15.34 17.28
N VAL A 60 11.53 14.35 17.12
CA VAL A 60 10.09 14.49 17.36
C VAL A 60 9.60 13.33 18.20
N SER A 61 8.56 13.56 19.00
CA SER A 61 7.82 12.51 19.72
C SER A 61 6.34 12.82 19.64
N LEU A 62 5.53 11.79 19.39
CA LEU A 62 4.10 11.95 19.15
C LEU A 62 3.32 10.72 19.60
N THR A 63 2.15 10.97 20.17
CA THR A 63 1.10 9.98 20.41
C THR A 63 -0.15 10.42 19.65
N ILE A 64 -0.67 9.57 18.77
CA ILE A 64 -1.86 9.85 17.96
C ILE A 64 -3.02 8.93 18.34
N ASP A 65 -4.24 9.39 18.10
CA ASP A 65 -5.44 8.54 18.05
C ASP A 65 -5.60 7.99 16.62
N ALA A 66 -5.59 6.67 16.47
CA ALA A 66 -5.71 5.99 15.18
C ALA A 66 -7.06 6.22 14.50
N ASP A 67 -8.11 6.54 15.26
CA ASP A 67 -9.46 6.75 14.73
C ASP A 67 -9.70 8.22 14.31
N ALA A 68 -8.92 9.16 14.84
CA ALA A 68 -8.92 10.57 14.41
C ALA A 68 -8.20 10.75 13.06
N ALA A 69 -8.61 11.75 12.27
CA ALA A 69 -7.90 12.12 11.03
C ALA A 69 -6.49 12.64 11.33
N PRO A 70 -5.52 12.51 10.41
CA PRO A 70 -4.18 13.08 10.58
C PRO A 70 -4.25 14.58 10.86
N ALA A 71 -3.43 15.07 11.79
CA ALA A 71 -3.39 16.48 12.17
C ALA A 71 -2.19 17.25 11.57
N SER A 72 -1.16 16.55 11.11
CA SER A 72 0.09 17.15 10.60
C SER A 72 0.84 16.20 9.66
N THR A 73 1.91 16.68 9.02
CA THR A 73 2.84 15.82 8.26
C THR A 73 3.42 14.72 9.15
N VAL A 74 3.92 15.08 10.34
CA VAL A 74 4.57 14.15 11.27
C VAL A 74 3.59 13.05 11.73
N ASP A 75 2.33 13.41 12.00
CA ASP A 75 1.24 12.47 12.28
C ASP A 75 0.99 11.53 11.10
N ALA A 76 0.82 12.08 9.89
CA ALA A 76 0.61 11.27 8.68
C ALA A 76 1.71 10.23 8.48
N TYR A 77 2.98 10.60 8.70
CA TYR A 77 4.10 9.66 8.63
C TYR A 77 4.04 8.58 9.72
N LEU A 78 3.63 8.91 10.95
CA LEU A 78 3.46 7.91 12.02
C LEU A 78 2.40 6.86 11.65
N ARG A 79 1.30 7.28 11.02
CA ARG A 79 0.25 6.36 10.54
C ARG A 79 0.75 5.43 9.44
N LEU A 80 1.54 5.95 8.51
CA LEU A 80 2.15 5.14 7.46
C LEU A 80 3.19 4.16 8.03
N HIS A 81 3.97 4.58 9.02
CA HIS A 81 4.86 3.67 9.76
C HIS A 81 4.08 2.59 10.49
N ALA A 82 2.94 2.91 11.13
CA ALA A 82 2.13 1.90 11.82
C ALA A 82 1.64 0.79 10.88
N LEU A 83 1.25 1.14 9.64
CA LEU A 83 0.91 0.17 8.60
C LEU A 83 2.13 -0.68 8.20
N SER A 84 3.26 -0.04 7.94
CA SER A 84 4.46 -0.71 7.45
C SER A 84 5.22 -1.53 8.50
N HIS A 85 5.06 -1.20 9.78
CA HIS A 85 5.50 -2.01 10.93
C HIS A 85 4.49 -3.10 11.32
N LEU A 86 3.39 -3.25 10.57
CA LEU A 86 2.33 -4.23 10.80
C LEU A 86 1.65 -4.09 12.18
N LEU A 87 1.64 -2.88 12.74
CA LEU A 87 0.94 -2.58 14.01
C LEU A 87 -0.57 -2.48 13.80
N VAL A 88 -0.98 -2.07 12.60
CA VAL A 88 -2.38 -1.96 12.18
C VAL A 88 -2.51 -2.53 10.77
N ARG A 89 -3.64 -3.17 10.47
CA ARG A 89 -3.89 -3.67 9.11
C ARG A 89 -4.37 -2.53 8.20
N PRO A 90 -4.26 -2.69 6.87
CA PRO A 90 -4.90 -1.78 5.95
C PRO A 90 -6.38 -1.60 6.27
N ASN A 91 -6.86 -0.36 6.16
CA ASN A 91 -8.23 0.08 6.46
C ASN A 91 -8.61 0.12 7.95
N GLU A 92 -7.69 -0.16 8.87
CA GLU A 92 -7.95 -0.08 10.31
C GLU A 92 -7.42 1.21 10.96
N ILE A 93 -6.86 2.14 10.19
CA ILE A 93 -6.38 3.45 10.67
C ILE A 93 -6.97 4.56 9.80
N ASN A 94 -7.38 5.66 10.42
CA ASN A 94 -7.94 6.79 9.71
C ASN A 94 -6.84 7.55 8.96
N LEU A 95 -7.01 7.70 7.65
CA LEU A 95 -6.11 8.41 6.74
C LEU A 95 -6.86 9.46 5.91
N ASP A 96 -8.05 9.85 6.35
CA ASP A 96 -8.87 10.83 5.66
C ASP A 96 -8.11 12.16 5.57
N GLY A 97 -8.03 12.74 4.36
CA GLY A 97 -7.31 13.98 4.13
C GLY A 97 -5.78 13.87 4.13
N ILE A 98 -5.18 12.67 4.24
CA ILE A 98 -3.71 12.50 4.32
C ILE A 98 -2.92 13.24 3.22
N PHE A 99 -3.44 13.29 1.99
CA PHE A 99 -2.81 14.02 0.88
C PHE A 99 -2.64 15.52 1.13
N GLY A 100 -3.51 16.12 1.96
CA GLY A 100 -3.42 17.53 2.36
C GLY A 100 -2.32 17.79 3.39
N HIS A 101 -1.92 16.77 4.15
CA HIS A 101 -0.85 16.87 5.14
C HIS A 101 0.54 16.53 4.58
N LEU A 102 0.62 15.72 3.53
CA LEU A 102 1.90 15.35 2.91
C LEU A 102 2.30 16.39 1.85
N PRO A 103 3.40 17.15 2.00
CA PRO A 103 3.87 18.03 0.94
C PRO A 103 4.39 17.21 -0.26
N ASN A 104 4.49 17.83 -1.43
CA ASN A 104 5.22 17.22 -2.54
C ASN A 104 6.73 17.36 -2.23
N VAL A 105 7.49 16.28 -2.36
CA VAL A 105 8.91 16.25 -1.96
C VAL A 105 9.77 15.76 -3.12
N ALA A 106 10.92 16.41 -3.29
CA ALA A 106 11.99 15.91 -4.13
C ALA A 106 12.81 14.87 -3.33
N TRP A 107 12.54 13.59 -3.57
CA TRP A 107 13.20 12.47 -2.90
C TRP A 107 14.57 12.26 -3.51
N THR A 108 15.64 12.39 -2.71
CA THR A 108 17.02 12.21 -3.18
C THR A 108 17.70 11.06 -2.46
N ASN A 109 18.83 10.59 -3.00
CA ASN A 109 19.71 9.64 -2.31
C ASN A 109 20.33 10.18 -0.99
N ALA A 110 20.16 11.47 -0.68
CA ALA A 110 20.59 12.09 0.58
C ALA A 110 19.42 12.46 1.51
N GLY A 111 18.18 12.07 1.18
CA GLY A 111 16.97 12.40 1.94
C GLY A 111 16.07 13.42 1.23
N PRO A 112 15.00 13.89 1.90
CA PRO A 112 14.03 14.79 1.30
C PRO A 112 14.61 16.19 1.09
N VAL A 113 14.17 16.85 0.01
CA VAL A 113 14.40 18.26 -0.31
C VAL A 113 13.08 18.86 -0.78
N HIS A 114 12.82 20.13 -0.45
CA HIS A 114 11.65 20.83 -1.01
C HIS A 114 11.83 21.00 -2.53
N PRO A 115 10.80 20.85 -3.37
CA PRO A 115 10.96 20.96 -4.83
C PRO A 115 11.60 22.28 -5.31
N ASP A 116 11.23 23.41 -4.69
CA ASP A 116 11.82 24.71 -5.03
C ASP A 116 13.31 24.80 -4.65
N ASP A 117 13.68 24.20 -3.51
CA ASP A 117 15.08 24.11 -3.10
C ASP A 117 15.87 23.16 -3.98
N ALA A 118 15.27 22.04 -4.40
CA ALA A 118 15.91 21.12 -5.33
C ALA A 118 16.21 21.80 -6.68
N ALA A 119 15.31 22.66 -7.17
CA ALA A 119 15.55 23.46 -8.36
C ALA A 119 16.65 24.52 -8.16
N ARG A 120 16.60 25.25 -7.04
CA ARG A 120 17.55 26.32 -6.69
C ARG A 120 18.96 25.80 -6.41
N LEU A 121 19.08 24.65 -5.74
CA LEU A 121 20.31 24.02 -5.29
C LEU A 121 20.86 23.01 -6.29
N LEU A 122 20.23 22.81 -7.45
CA LEU A 122 20.57 21.74 -8.40
C LEU A 122 22.08 21.63 -8.73
N PRO A 123 22.84 22.73 -8.98
CA PRO A 123 24.28 22.63 -9.20
C PRO A 123 25.05 22.08 -7.99
N GLN A 124 24.65 22.47 -6.77
CA GLN A 124 25.28 22.04 -5.52
C GLN A 124 24.95 20.59 -5.21
N LEU A 125 23.68 20.19 -5.39
CA LEU A 125 23.26 18.79 -5.26
C LEU A 125 24.10 17.88 -6.18
N LYS A 126 24.24 18.26 -7.45
CA LYS A 126 25.10 17.53 -8.41
C LYS A 126 26.56 17.47 -7.98
N HIS A 127 27.12 18.58 -7.47
CA HIS A 127 28.49 18.61 -6.97
C HIS A 127 28.70 17.63 -5.81
N HIS A 128 27.70 17.48 -4.95
CA HIS A 128 27.72 16.53 -3.83
C HIS A 128 27.33 15.09 -4.21
N GLY A 129 27.06 14.80 -5.48
CA GLY A 129 26.58 13.48 -5.91
C GLY A 129 25.17 13.16 -5.41
N ILE A 130 24.38 14.19 -5.10
CA ILE A 130 23.00 14.06 -4.65
C ILE A 130 22.09 14.06 -5.88
N GLU A 131 21.36 12.96 -6.06
CA GLU A 131 20.53 12.69 -7.22
C GLU A 131 19.06 12.55 -6.82
N LEU A 132 18.18 13.11 -7.66
CA LEU A 132 16.74 12.97 -7.50
C LEU A 132 16.31 11.56 -7.93
N GLN A 133 15.59 10.88 -7.04
CA GLN A 133 15.03 9.54 -7.22
C GLN A 133 13.53 9.57 -7.49
N GLY A 134 12.84 10.63 -7.06
CA GLY A 134 11.40 10.80 -7.28
C GLY A 134 10.90 12.19 -6.89
N LEU A 135 9.71 12.53 -7.38
CA LEU A 135 8.98 13.74 -7.01
C LEU A 135 7.53 13.35 -6.69
N ASP A 136 7.25 13.16 -5.40
CA ASP A 136 5.95 12.65 -4.93
C ASP A 136 5.71 13.01 -3.46
N LYS A 137 4.48 12.85 -2.99
CA LYS A 137 4.07 12.99 -1.59
C LYS A 137 4.39 11.76 -0.73
N PHE A 138 4.59 10.60 -1.35
CA PHE A 138 4.87 9.33 -0.66
C PHE A 138 6.27 8.84 -1.01
N PRO A 139 7.13 8.56 -0.02
CA PRO A 139 8.43 7.96 -0.27
C PRO A 139 8.36 6.45 -0.48
N ARG A 140 9.51 5.86 -0.81
CA ARG A 140 9.68 4.40 -0.84
C ARG A 140 9.66 3.84 0.58
N LEU A 141 9.09 2.66 0.75
CA LEU A 141 9.03 1.95 2.04
C LEU A 141 10.43 1.71 2.63
N THR A 142 11.35 1.21 1.81
CA THR A 142 12.67 0.72 2.25
C THR A 142 13.61 1.81 2.74
N ASP A 143 13.30 3.08 2.48
CA ASP A 143 14.06 4.22 3.01
C ASP A 143 13.73 4.46 4.50
N TYR A 144 12.65 3.85 5.01
CA TYR A 144 12.13 4.04 6.38
C TYR A 144 12.05 2.73 7.17
N VAL A 145 11.57 1.67 6.53
CA VAL A 145 11.30 0.37 7.16
C VAL A 145 11.81 -0.75 6.27
N LEU A 146 12.57 -1.69 6.85
CA LEU A 146 12.93 -2.96 6.23
C LEU A 146 12.06 -4.07 6.83
N PRO A 147 10.97 -4.49 6.15
CA PRO A 147 10.04 -5.46 6.74
C PRO A 147 10.71 -6.84 6.88
N ALA A 148 10.58 -7.44 8.07
CA ALA A 148 11.16 -8.75 8.35
C ALA A 148 10.50 -9.86 7.51
N GLY A 149 11.32 -10.73 6.91
CA GLY A 149 10.82 -11.88 6.14
C GLY A 149 10.16 -11.52 4.80
N VAL A 150 10.39 -10.31 4.29
CA VAL A 150 9.85 -9.83 3.01
C VAL A 150 10.98 -9.64 2.01
N ARG A 151 10.70 -9.91 0.73
CA ARG A 151 11.61 -9.58 -0.39
C ARG A 151 10.96 -8.54 -1.29
N ILE A 152 11.74 -7.54 -1.70
CA ILE A 152 11.31 -6.50 -2.65
C ILE A 152 12.42 -6.39 -3.71
N ALA A 153 12.10 -6.75 -4.95
CA ALA A 153 13.09 -6.77 -6.03
C ALA A 153 13.40 -5.36 -6.57
N ASP A 154 12.37 -4.51 -6.69
CA ASP A 154 12.52 -3.09 -7.00
C ASP A 154 11.85 -2.25 -5.89
N ALA A 155 12.69 -1.64 -5.05
CA ALA A 155 12.27 -0.83 -3.92
C ALA A 155 11.47 0.42 -4.32
N SER A 156 11.58 0.90 -5.57
CA SER A 156 10.87 2.08 -6.04
C SER A 156 9.35 1.88 -6.14
N ARG A 157 8.89 0.63 -6.12
CA ARG A 157 7.49 0.26 -6.38
C ARG A 157 6.67 -0.06 -5.13
N VAL A 158 7.25 0.15 -3.94
CA VAL A 158 6.56 -0.05 -2.68
C VAL A 158 6.58 1.25 -1.90
N ARG A 159 5.42 1.86 -1.71
CA ARG A 159 5.30 3.12 -0.95
C ARG A 159 5.35 2.86 0.56
N LEU A 160 5.88 3.82 1.31
CA LEU A 160 5.68 3.86 2.75
C LEU A 160 4.17 3.85 3.07
N GLY A 161 3.77 3.04 4.05
CA GLY A 161 2.37 2.72 4.34
C GLY A 161 1.86 1.45 3.65
N ALA A 162 2.65 0.79 2.81
CA ALA A 162 2.37 -0.57 2.38
C ALA A 162 2.51 -1.54 3.57
N HIS A 163 1.60 -2.50 3.68
CA HIS A 163 1.58 -3.54 4.70
C HIS A 163 1.97 -4.88 4.07
N LEU A 164 3.19 -5.37 4.33
CA LEU A 164 3.71 -6.59 3.74
C LEU A 164 3.95 -7.64 4.83
N SER A 165 3.09 -8.65 4.90
CA SER A 165 3.25 -9.75 5.85
C SER A 165 4.49 -10.61 5.54
N PRO A 166 5.15 -11.21 6.56
CA PRO A 166 6.25 -12.14 6.35
C PRO A 166 5.92 -13.24 5.33
N GLY A 167 6.89 -13.60 4.49
CA GLY A 167 6.70 -14.51 3.36
C GLY A 167 6.27 -13.82 2.06
N THR A 168 5.93 -12.53 2.10
CA THR A 168 5.63 -11.77 0.88
C THR A 168 6.87 -11.54 0.04
N THR A 169 6.72 -11.74 -1.27
CA THR A 169 7.70 -11.33 -2.28
C THR A 169 7.05 -10.35 -3.24
N VAL A 170 7.60 -9.15 -3.35
CA VAL A 170 7.27 -8.17 -4.40
C VAL A 170 8.34 -8.24 -5.47
N MET A 171 8.00 -8.75 -6.66
CA MET A 171 8.90 -8.83 -7.81
C MET A 171 8.98 -7.48 -8.54
N HIS A 172 9.85 -7.38 -9.56
CA HIS A 172 10.15 -6.11 -10.24
C HIS A 172 8.93 -5.39 -10.84
N GLU A 173 7.91 -6.12 -11.31
CA GLU A 173 6.68 -5.53 -11.83
C GLU A 173 5.61 -5.31 -10.73
N GLY A 174 5.82 -5.92 -9.57
CA GLY A 174 4.99 -5.76 -8.39
C GLY A 174 4.94 -4.30 -7.96
N PHE A 175 3.77 -3.83 -7.57
CA PHE A 175 3.59 -2.50 -6.99
C PHE A 175 2.61 -2.59 -5.82
N VAL A 176 2.94 -1.97 -4.70
CA VAL A 176 2.05 -1.91 -3.53
C VAL A 176 1.96 -0.47 -3.05
N ASN A 177 0.73 0.05 -3.05
CA ASN A 177 0.44 1.40 -2.60
C ASN A 177 0.35 1.49 -1.06
N PHE A 178 0.22 2.70 -0.52
CA PHE A 178 -0.05 2.88 0.90
C PHE A 178 -1.44 2.33 1.28
N ASN A 179 -1.61 1.97 2.56
CA ASN A 179 -2.86 1.42 3.10
C ASN A 179 -3.37 0.25 2.25
N ALA A 180 -2.46 -0.60 1.81
CA ALA A 180 -2.70 -1.76 0.96
C ALA A 180 -1.60 -2.80 1.19
N GLY A 181 -1.84 -4.02 0.74
CA GLY A 181 -0.83 -5.08 0.74
C GLY A 181 -1.36 -6.43 1.19
N THR A 182 -0.52 -7.21 1.84
CA THR A 182 -0.73 -8.64 2.09
C THR A 182 -0.98 -8.92 3.56
N LEU A 183 -1.87 -9.86 3.85
CA LEU A 183 -2.15 -10.36 5.20
C LEU A 183 -1.50 -11.71 5.49
N GLY A 184 -0.75 -12.27 4.54
CA GLY A 184 0.00 -13.50 4.67
C GLY A 184 1.11 -13.60 3.63
N ALA A 185 1.62 -14.81 3.41
CA ALA A 185 2.61 -15.05 2.36
C ALA A 185 1.95 -14.86 0.99
N SER A 186 2.60 -14.12 0.10
CA SER A 186 2.05 -13.83 -1.23
C SER A 186 3.15 -13.54 -2.23
N MET A 187 2.87 -13.83 -3.49
CA MET A 187 3.70 -13.40 -4.62
C MET A 187 3.02 -12.21 -5.29
N ILE A 188 3.74 -11.08 -5.40
CA ILE A 188 3.23 -9.83 -5.96
C ILE A 188 4.09 -9.42 -7.15
N GLU A 189 3.59 -9.68 -8.34
CA GLU A 189 4.19 -9.32 -9.62
C GLU A 189 3.30 -8.35 -10.42
N GLY A 190 2.12 -8.01 -9.90
CA GLY A 190 1.21 -7.01 -10.42
C GLY A 190 0.97 -5.83 -9.47
N ARG A 191 -0.05 -5.02 -9.77
CA ARG A 191 -0.32 -3.75 -9.07
C ARG A 191 -1.44 -3.89 -8.04
N VAL A 192 -1.10 -3.64 -6.78
CA VAL A 192 -2.00 -3.58 -5.63
C VAL A 192 -2.33 -2.11 -5.33
N SER A 193 -3.53 -1.69 -5.72
CA SER A 193 -3.99 -0.31 -5.53
C SER A 193 -4.22 0.04 -4.05
N GLN A 194 -4.29 1.34 -3.75
CA GLN A 194 -4.58 1.85 -2.41
C GLN A 194 -5.89 1.23 -1.86
N GLY A 195 -5.86 0.77 -0.62
CA GLY A 195 -7.01 0.17 0.07
C GLY A 195 -7.19 -1.33 -0.19
N VAL A 196 -6.49 -1.88 -1.18
CA VAL A 196 -6.60 -3.30 -1.54
C VAL A 196 -5.89 -4.18 -0.53
N VAL A 197 -6.57 -5.23 -0.09
CA VAL A 197 -6.06 -6.25 0.83
C VAL A 197 -5.97 -7.59 0.12
N ILE A 198 -4.83 -8.26 0.26
CA ILE A 198 -4.52 -9.56 -0.33
C ILE A 198 -4.44 -10.61 0.78
N GLY A 199 -5.24 -11.67 0.66
CA GLY A 199 -5.25 -12.80 1.58
C GLY A 199 -4.02 -13.70 1.47
N ASP A 200 -3.87 -14.60 2.44
CA ASP A 200 -2.74 -15.52 2.52
C ASP A 200 -2.70 -16.52 1.36
N GLY A 201 -1.49 -16.83 0.87
CA GLY A 201 -1.26 -17.76 -0.24
C GLY A 201 -1.71 -17.27 -1.60
N THR A 202 -2.03 -15.98 -1.76
CA THR A 202 -2.48 -15.41 -3.04
C THR A 202 -1.31 -14.95 -3.90
N ASP A 203 -1.45 -15.15 -5.21
CA ASP A 203 -0.47 -14.76 -6.23
C ASP A 203 -1.08 -13.77 -7.22
N ILE A 204 -0.41 -12.62 -7.35
CA ILE A 204 -0.76 -11.54 -8.27
C ILE A 204 0.26 -11.56 -9.40
N GLY A 205 -0.06 -12.26 -10.49
CA GLY A 205 0.85 -12.52 -11.59
C GLY A 205 1.34 -11.26 -12.32
N GLY A 206 2.42 -11.42 -13.08
CA GLY A 206 3.17 -10.34 -13.72
C GLY A 206 2.29 -9.34 -14.48
N GLY A 207 2.34 -8.07 -14.11
CA GLY A 207 1.60 -7.00 -14.77
C GLY A 207 0.08 -6.97 -14.50
N ALA A 208 -0.43 -7.88 -13.66
CA ALA A 208 -1.85 -7.90 -13.29
C ALA A 208 -2.30 -6.59 -12.62
N SER A 209 -3.58 -6.29 -12.72
CA SER A 209 -4.17 -5.04 -12.25
C SER A 209 -5.28 -5.29 -11.23
N ILE A 210 -5.15 -4.77 -10.01
CA ILE A 210 -6.26 -4.73 -9.06
C ILE A 210 -6.78 -3.31 -9.00
N MET A 211 -8.02 -3.12 -9.42
CA MET A 211 -8.63 -1.80 -9.57
C MET A 211 -8.77 -1.12 -8.20
N GLY A 212 -8.22 0.09 -8.08
CA GLY A 212 -8.52 0.97 -6.95
C GLY A 212 -9.89 1.62 -7.11
N THR A 213 -10.41 2.20 -6.03
CA THR A 213 -11.70 2.93 -5.99
C THR A 213 -11.84 3.97 -7.12
N LEU A 214 -10.74 4.65 -7.46
CA LEU A 214 -10.72 5.74 -8.46
C LEU A 214 -10.88 5.26 -9.92
N SER A 215 -10.67 3.98 -10.21
CA SER A 215 -10.60 3.49 -11.59
C SER A 215 -11.91 2.89 -12.13
N GLY A 216 -12.96 2.78 -11.30
CA GLY A 216 -14.24 2.14 -11.66
C GLY A 216 -15.52 2.90 -11.27
N GLY A 217 -15.41 4.16 -10.83
CA GLY A 217 -16.58 4.99 -10.50
C GLY A 217 -17.36 4.58 -9.25
N GLY A 218 -16.77 3.75 -8.37
CA GLY A 218 -17.41 3.26 -7.15
C GLY A 218 -16.60 3.56 -5.88
N THR A 219 -17.26 3.57 -4.73
CA THR A 219 -16.64 3.73 -3.40
C THR A 219 -16.14 2.39 -2.82
N HIS A 220 -16.47 1.27 -3.47
CA HIS A 220 -16.15 -0.08 -3.02
C HIS A 220 -14.65 -0.37 -3.09
N ARG A 221 -14.06 -0.80 -1.97
CA ARG A 221 -12.65 -1.21 -1.89
C ARG A 221 -12.54 -2.68 -2.26
N VAL A 222 -11.76 -2.98 -3.30
CA VAL A 222 -11.52 -4.35 -3.76
C VAL A 222 -10.66 -5.10 -2.73
N SER A 223 -11.08 -6.32 -2.40
CA SER A 223 -10.33 -7.27 -1.56
C SER A 223 -10.13 -8.57 -2.33
N ILE A 224 -8.98 -9.21 -2.15
CA ILE A 224 -8.68 -10.52 -2.74
C ILE A 224 -8.49 -11.51 -1.60
N GLY A 225 -9.30 -12.57 -1.58
CA GLY A 225 -9.24 -13.63 -0.57
C GLY A 225 -7.96 -14.45 -0.63
N ALA A 226 -7.90 -15.49 0.20
CA ALA A 226 -6.76 -16.39 0.29
C ALA A 226 -6.69 -17.35 -0.91
N ARG A 227 -5.48 -17.87 -1.20
CA ARG A 227 -5.22 -18.91 -2.22
C ARG A 227 -5.78 -18.58 -3.61
N THR A 228 -5.86 -17.29 -3.92
CA THR A 228 -6.37 -16.78 -5.19
C THR A 228 -5.21 -16.56 -6.16
N LEU A 229 -5.47 -16.69 -7.46
CA LEU A 229 -4.49 -16.44 -8.51
C LEU A 229 -5.03 -15.44 -9.53
N LEU A 230 -4.33 -14.33 -9.70
CA LEU A 230 -4.52 -13.46 -10.86
C LEU A 230 -3.44 -13.81 -11.87
N GLY A 231 -3.83 -14.30 -13.05
CA GLY A 231 -2.89 -14.59 -14.12
C GLY A 231 -2.14 -13.33 -14.59
N ALA A 232 -1.00 -13.54 -15.25
CA ALA A 232 -0.22 -12.44 -15.81
C ALA A 232 -1.07 -11.55 -16.73
N ASN A 233 -0.91 -10.24 -16.63
CA ASN A 233 -1.68 -9.22 -17.34
C ASN A 233 -3.21 -9.32 -17.18
N ALA A 234 -3.71 -10.07 -16.18
CA ALA A 234 -5.12 -10.06 -15.83
C ALA A 234 -5.50 -8.73 -15.17
N GLY A 235 -6.80 -8.49 -15.02
CA GLY A 235 -7.30 -7.37 -14.24
C GLY A 235 -8.60 -7.70 -13.53
N ILE A 236 -8.76 -7.18 -12.31
CA ILE A 236 -9.97 -7.38 -11.51
C ILE A 236 -10.49 -6.06 -10.97
N GLY A 237 -11.78 -5.80 -11.18
CA GLY A 237 -12.51 -4.64 -10.71
C GLY A 237 -13.62 -4.96 -9.71
N ILE A 238 -13.62 -6.16 -9.13
CA ILE A 238 -14.55 -6.64 -8.09
C ILE A 238 -13.72 -7.32 -6.99
N SER A 239 -14.30 -7.50 -5.80
CA SER A 239 -13.66 -8.34 -4.79
C SER A 239 -13.68 -9.81 -5.24
N LEU A 240 -12.64 -10.55 -4.90
CA LEU A 240 -12.60 -12.01 -5.01
C LEU A 240 -12.60 -12.59 -3.61
N GLY A 241 -13.40 -13.64 -3.40
CA GLY A 241 -13.29 -14.46 -2.20
C GLY A 241 -12.06 -15.35 -2.24
N ASP A 242 -12.09 -16.42 -1.47
CA ASP A 242 -11.02 -17.41 -1.43
C ASP A 242 -11.01 -18.29 -2.69
N ASP A 243 -9.85 -18.87 -2.99
CA ASP A 243 -9.68 -19.92 -4.01
C ASP A 243 -10.15 -19.52 -5.42
N CYS A 244 -10.11 -18.23 -5.77
CA CYS A 244 -10.49 -17.74 -7.09
C CYS A 244 -9.33 -17.78 -8.09
N VAL A 245 -9.64 -17.81 -9.38
CA VAL A 245 -8.65 -17.69 -10.47
C VAL A 245 -9.17 -16.74 -11.54
N VAL A 246 -8.31 -15.83 -11.99
CA VAL A 246 -8.54 -15.02 -13.19
C VAL A 246 -7.51 -15.41 -14.23
N GLU A 247 -7.98 -15.83 -15.41
CA GLU A 247 -7.12 -16.16 -16.55
C GLU A 247 -6.15 -15.00 -16.89
N ALA A 248 -4.94 -15.36 -17.34
CA ALA A 248 -3.99 -14.39 -17.86
C ALA A 248 -4.59 -13.56 -19.02
N GLY A 249 -4.33 -12.25 -19.01
CA GLY A 249 -4.83 -11.31 -20.02
C GLY A 249 -6.33 -10.99 -19.93
N LEU A 250 -7.09 -11.59 -19.00
CA LEU A 250 -8.50 -11.27 -18.81
C LEU A 250 -8.66 -10.12 -17.81
N TYR A 251 -9.30 -9.03 -18.25
CA TYR A 251 -9.79 -7.98 -17.35
C TYR A 251 -11.28 -8.15 -17.07
N VAL A 252 -11.66 -8.36 -15.80
CA VAL A 252 -13.06 -8.44 -15.34
C VAL A 252 -13.40 -7.18 -14.56
N THR A 253 -14.22 -6.31 -15.15
CA THR A 253 -14.78 -5.12 -14.49
C THR A 253 -16.11 -5.45 -13.83
N ALA A 254 -16.58 -4.64 -12.87
CA ALA A 254 -17.90 -4.85 -12.25
C ALA A 254 -19.07 -4.92 -13.26
N GLY A 255 -18.94 -4.20 -14.39
CA GLY A 255 -19.95 -4.18 -15.46
C GLY A 255 -19.78 -5.29 -16.52
N THR A 256 -18.69 -6.05 -16.49
CA THR A 256 -18.44 -7.14 -17.45
C THR A 256 -19.59 -8.14 -17.38
N LYS A 257 -20.16 -8.47 -18.54
CA LYS A 257 -21.17 -9.52 -18.67
C LYS A 257 -20.46 -10.88 -18.68
N VAL A 258 -20.81 -11.72 -17.71
CA VAL A 258 -20.16 -13.00 -17.47
C VAL A 258 -21.20 -14.10 -17.63
N LYS A 259 -20.89 -15.08 -18.49
CA LYS A 259 -21.70 -16.29 -18.67
C LYS A 259 -21.44 -17.25 -17.51
N VAL A 260 -22.49 -17.65 -16.81
CA VAL A 260 -22.47 -18.62 -15.70
C VAL A 260 -23.47 -19.73 -16.03
N GLY A 261 -22.99 -20.90 -16.45
CA GLY A 261 -23.87 -21.90 -17.04
C GLY A 261 -24.57 -21.34 -18.28
N ASP A 262 -25.90 -21.35 -18.29
CA ASP A 262 -26.72 -20.78 -19.37
C ASP A 262 -27.16 -19.32 -19.12
N GLU A 263 -26.85 -18.76 -17.94
CA GLU A 263 -27.21 -17.40 -17.57
C GLU A 263 -26.10 -16.40 -17.84
N THR A 264 -26.45 -15.11 -17.91
CA THR A 264 -25.50 -14.01 -18.04
C THR A 264 -25.77 -12.95 -16.97
N VAL A 265 -24.82 -12.79 -16.05
CA VAL A 265 -24.87 -11.83 -14.95
C VAL A 265 -23.82 -10.74 -15.14
N LYS A 266 -23.91 -9.63 -14.38
CA LYS A 266 -22.77 -8.71 -14.25
C LYS A 266 -21.76 -9.29 -13.26
N ALA A 267 -20.46 -9.13 -13.53
CA ALA A 267 -19.42 -9.62 -12.62
C ALA A 267 -19.53 -9.03 -11.20
N GLY A 268 -20.08 -7.83 -11.05
CA GLY A 268 -20.37 -7.24 -9.73
C GLY A 268 -21.26 -8.11 -8.83
N GLU A 269 -22.15 -8.91 -9.41
CA GLU A 269 -23.03 -9.86 -8.69
C GLU A 269 -22.26 -11.10 -8.17
N LEU A 270 -21.04 -11.29 -8.68
CA LEU A 270 -20.11 -12.36 -8.28
C LEU A 270 -19.06 -11.89 -7.26
N SER A 271 -19.06 -10.60 -6.91
CA SER A 271 -18.07 -10.01 -6.02
C SER A 271 -18.03 -10.69 -4.65
N GLY A 272 -16.82 -11.04 -4.19
CA GLY A 272 -16.56 -11.65 -2.88
C GLY A 272 -16.88 -13.13 -2.76
N ARG A 273 -17.34 -13.78 -3.83
CA ARG A 273 -17.60 -15.22 -3.84
C ARG A 273 -16.30 -16.01 -3.95
N ASN A 274 -16.30 -17.21 -3.37
CA ASN A 274 -15.17 -18.13 -3.36
C ASN A 274 -15.18 -19.08 -4.57
N GLY A 275 -14.03 -19.63 -4.92
CA GLY A 275 -13.93 -20.80 -5.80
C GLY A 275 -14.32 -20.56 -7.26
N ILE A 276 -14.27 -19.30 -7.73
CA ILE A 276 -14.64 -18.96 -9.11
C ILE A 276 -13.41 -18.95 -10.02
N LEU A 277 -13.51 -19.60 -11.17
CA LEU A 277 -12.61 -19.42 -12.31
C LEU A 277 -13.25 -18.45 -13.31
N PHE A 278 -12.61 -17.31 -13.53
CA PHE A 278 -12.93 -16.39 -14.63
C PHE A 278 -12.02 -16.67 -15.82
N ARG A 279 -12.60 -16.84 -17.00
CA ARG A 279 -11.86 -17.05 -18.26
C ARG A 279 -12.57 -16.43 -19.45
N ARG A 280 -11.87 -16.23 -20.55
CA ARG A 280 -12.42 -15.89 -21.85
C ARG A 280 -12.44 -17.15 -22.71
N ASN A 281 -13.61 -17.52 -23.20
CA ASN A 281 -13.73 -18.58 -24.19
C ASN A 281 -13.02 -18.15 -25.48
N SER A 282 -11.97 -18.87 -25.87
CA SER A 282 -11.15 -18.51 -27.03
C SER A 282 -11.84 -18.73 -28.37
N LEU A 283 -12.91 -19.53 -28.42
CA LEU A 283 -13.69 -19.76 -29.64
C LEU A 283 -14.80 -18.72 -29.83
N THR A 284 -15.46 -18.31 -28.74
CA THR A 284 -16.63 -17.40 -28.80
C THR A 284 -16.33 -15.97 -28.37
N GLY A 285 -15.21 -15.74 -27.68
CA GLY A 285 -14.84 -14.46 -27.07
C GLY A 285 -15.61 -14.13 -25.79
N ALA A 286 -16.59 -14.95 -25.39
CA ALA A 286 -17.40 -14.72 -24.20
C ALA A 286 -16.56 -14.81 -22.92
N VAL A 287 -16.82 -13.93 -21.95
CA VAL A 287 -16.27 -14.05 -20.59
C VAL A 287 -17.16 -15.02 -19.82
N GLU A 288 -16.56 -16.05 -19.26
CA GLU A 288 -17.22 -17.13 -18.53
C GLU A 288 -16.74 -17.16 -17.08
N ALA A 289 -17.63 -17.55 -16.17
CA ALA A 289 -17.29 -17.94 -14.82
C ALA A 289 -17.81 -19.35 -14.53
N SER A 290 -16.95 -20.18 -13.93
CA SER A 290 -17.27 -21.55 -13.55
C SER A 290 -16.79 -21.85 -12.14
N ALA A 291 -17.45 -22.78 -11.45
CA ALA A 291 -16.95 -23.35 -10.22
C ALA A 291 -15.61 -24.06 -10.46
N ARG A 292 -14.65 -23.91 -9.54
CA ARG A 292 -13.43 -24.72 -9.55
C ARG A 292 -13.67 -26.06 -8.88
N ALA A 293 -13.28 -27.15 -9.54
CA ALA A 293 -13.21 -28.46 -8.88
C ALA A 293 -11.90 -28.52 -8.06
N GLY A 294 -12.02 -28.66 -6.74
CA GLY A 294 -10.89 -28.70 -5.80
C GLY A 294 -11.26 -28.15 -4.41
N VAL A 295 -10.42 -28.41 -3.40
CA VAL A 295 -10.68 -28.05 -1.99
C VAL A 295 -11.03 -26.56 -1.86
N GLY A 296 -12.23 -26.28 -1.36
CA GLY A 296 -12.68 -24.92 -0.99
C GLY A 296 -14.07 -24.47 -1.49
N VAL A 297 -14.78 -25.24 -2.31
CA VAL A 297 -16.08 -24.78 -2.85
C VAL A 297 -17.25 -25.17 -1.94
N THR A 298 -17.97 -24.17 -1.43
CA THR A 298 -19.41 -24.27 -1.17
C THR A 298 -20.09 -23.17 -1.99
N LEU A 299 -20.57 -23.53 -3.18
CA LEU A 299 -21.50 -22.68 -3.92
C LEU A 299 -22.89 -22.92 -3.33
N ASN A 300 -23.48 -21.84 -2.82
CA ASN A 300 -24.81 -21.81 -2.23
C ASN A 300 -25.83 -22.42 -3.21
N GLU A 301 -26.60 -23.42 -2.78
CA GLU A 301 -27.60 -24.14 -3.60
C GLU A 301 -28.69 -23.21 -4.18
N ALA A 302 -28.80 -21.98 -3.67
CA ALA A 302 -29.76 -20.96 -4.07
C ALA A 302 -29.59 -20.36 -5.49
N LEU A 303 -28.59 -20.79 -6.27
CA LEU A 303 -28.37 -20.32 -7.65
C LEU A 303 -28.67 -21.38 -8.73
N HIS A 304 -29.25 -22.50 -8.32
CA HIS A 304 -29.60 -23.61 -9.21
C HIS A 304 -31.09 -23.98 -9.09
N ALA A 305 -31.95 -22.98 -8.86
CA ALA A 305 -33.41 -23.12 -8.92
C ALA A 305 -34.01 -22.16 -9.95
#